data_AF-A0A966PI58-F1
#
_entry.id   AF-A0A966PI58-F1
#
_cell.length_a   1.000
_cell.length_b   1.000
_cell.length_c   1.000
_cell.angle_alpha   90.00
_cell.angle_beta   90.00
_cell.angle_gamma   90.00
#
_symmetry.space_group_name_H-M   'P 1'
#
loop_
_entity.id
_entity.type
_entity.pdbx_description
1 polymer ?
#
loop_
_entity_poly.entity_id
_entity_poly.type
_entity_poly.pdbx_seq_one_letter_code
_entity_poly.pdbx_strand_id
1 'polypeptide(L)'
;MSVKIVLRAIVATTISLIVVMWVYALFFASKQSINKFEDRDWAKKAQARCLVAREERNLLSDYRVVDTLGLNALNERANIIDAATDTIERFVTEFRAALPNDPKGAELVDLWLDDYEIYIADRRLFANNLRNGVNLPFAETAIEGLPLSEKIATFAADNEMSFCKPPIDLSV
;
A
#
# COMPACT_ATOMS: atom_id res chain seq x y z
N MET A 1 32.54 42.91 -26.54
CA MET A 1 31.72 41.75 -26.97
C MET A 1 30.27 42.18 -27.05
N SER A 2 29.59 42.07 -28.21
CA SER A 2 28.22 42.57 -28.36
C SER A 2 27.23 41.80 -27.48
N VAL A 3 26.27 42.52 -26.85
CA VAL A 3 25.19 41.95 -26.02
C VAL A 3 24.47 40.77 -26.70
N LYS A 4 24.31 40.82 -28.02
CA LYS A 4 23.71 39.75 -28.83
C LYS A 4 24.52 38.44 -28.79
N ILE A 5 25.85 38.50 -28.72
CA ILE A 5 26.72 37.32 -28.67
C ILE A 5 26.59 36.65 -27.29
N VAL A 6 26.59 37.45 -26.22
CA VAL A 6 26.39 36.96 -24.85
C VAL A 6 25.02 36.29 -24.70
N LEU A 7 23.95 36.91 -25.20
CA LEU A 7 22.60 36.34 -25.14
C LEU A 7 22.51 35.00 -25.91
N ARG A 8 23.10 34.91 -27.10
CA ARG A 8 23.14 33.66 -27.88
C ARG A 8 23.91 32.56 -27.16
N ALA A 9 25.03 32.89 -26.52
CA ALA A 9 25.82 31.93 -25.76
C ALA A 9 25.05 31.39 -24.54
N ILE A 10 24.31 32.26 -23.83
CA ILE A 10 23.45 31.84 -22.71
C ILE A 10 22.36 30.89 -23.22
N VAL A 11 21.62 31.27 -24.26
CA VAL A 11 20.55 30.44 -24.82
C VAL A 11 21.08 29.09 -25.30
N ALA A 12 22.19 29.07 -26.03
CA ALA A 12 22.81 27.83 -26.50
C ALA A 12 23.26 26.93 -25.34
N THR A 13 23.84 27.50 -24.29
CA THR A 13 24.23 26.77 -23.08
C THR A 13 23.00 26.18 -22.38
N THR A 14 21.95 26.97 -22.17
CA THR A 14 20.71 26.50 -21.54
C THR A 14 20.08 25.34 -22.33
N ILE A 15 19.99 25.46 -23.65
CA ILE A 15 19.47 24.37 -24.50
C ILE A 15 20.34 23.13 -24.36
N SER A 16 21.66 23.29 -24.37
CA SER A 16 22.60 22.16 -24.23
C SER A 16 22.43 21.46 -22.88
N LEU A 17 22.28 22.20 -21.78
CA LEU A 17 22.03 21.63 -20.45
C LEU A 17 20.71 20.88 -20.39
N ILE A 18 19.64 21.41 -20.99
CA ILE A 18 18.34 20.74 -21.07
C ILE A 18 18.48 19.43 -21.87
N VAL A 19 19.18 19.44 -23.00
CA VAL A 19 19.42 18.22 -23.80
C VAL A 19 20.21 17.19 -23.00
N VAL A 20 21.29 17.60 -22.33
CA VAL A 20 22.10 16.69 -21.48
C VAL A 20 21.26 16.10 -20.34
N MET A 21 20.43 16.91 -19.68
CA MET A 21 19.51 16.45 -18.63
C MET A 21 18.55 15.38 -19.16
N TRP A 22 17.93 15.59 -20.32
CA TRP A 22 17.00 14.62 -20.91
C TRP A 22 17.70 13.34 -21.36
N VAL A 23 18.90 13.44 -21.96
CA VAL A 23 19.70 12.27 -22.31
C VAL A 23 20.03 11.47 -21.04
N TYR A 24 20.43 12.14 -19.96
CA TYR A 24 20.65 11.47 -18.68
C TYR A 24 19.39 10.78 -18.16
N ALA A 25 18.27 11.50 -18.09
CA ALA A 25 17.01 10.98 -17.55
C ALA A 25 16.45 9.79 -18.34
N LEU A 26 16.59 9.78 -19.67
CA LEU A 26 16.01 8.74 -20.53
C LEU A 26 16.89 7.50 -20.67
N PHE A 27 18.22 7.65 -20.62
CA PHE A 27 19.16 6.57 -20.93
C PHE A 27 19.98 6.08 -19.74
N PHE A 28 20.21 6.92 -18.72
CA PHE A 28 21.14 6.61 -17.63
C PHE A 28 20.49 6.57 -16.24
N ALA A 29 19.42 7.33 -16.00
CA ALA A 29 18.71 7.29 -14.74
C ALA A 29 18.09 5.91 -14.50
N SER A 30 18.19 5.42 -13.25
CA SER A 30 17.58 4.14 -12.87
C SER A 30 16.07 4.21 -13.04
N LYS A 31 15.50 3.16 -13.64
CA LYS A 31 14.05 2.98 -13.79
C LYS A 31 13.47 2.12 -12.65
N GLN A 32 14.31 1.69 -11.71
CA GLN A 32 13.89 0.90 -10.56
C GLN A 32 13.08 1.78 -9.62
N SER A 33 11.93 1.29 -9.15
CA SER A 33 11.16 2.00 -8.12
C SER A 33 12.00 2.23 -6.89
N ILE A 34 11.85 3.40 -6.26
CA ILE A 34 12.52 3.73 -5.00
C ILE A 34 12.16 2.71 -3.90
N ASN A 35 10.95 2.16 -3.95
CA ASN A 35 10.42 1.16 -3.01
C ASN A 35 11.02 -0.23 -3.22
N LYS A 36 11.70 -0.49 -4.35
CA LYS A 36 12.22 -1.82 -4.68
C LYS A 36 13.36 -2.19 -3.72
N PHE A 37 13.27 -3.37 -3.11
CA PHE A 37 14.36 -3.99 -2.34
C PHE A 37 14.84 -5.30 -2.97
N GLU A 38 16.01 -5.77 -2.54
CA GLU A 38 16.79 -6.79 -3.24
C GLU A 38 16.49 -8.23 -2.78
N ASP A 39 16.05 -8.46 -1.53
CA ASP A 39 15.72 -9.81 -1.03
C ASP A 39 14.46 -10.39 -1.70
N ARG A 40 14.65 -10.97 -2.89
CA ARG A 40 13.57 -11.56 -3.68
C ARG A 40 12.99 -12.83 -3.06
N ASP A 41 13.76 -13.53 -2.23
CA ASP A 41 13.29 -14.75 -1.59
C ASP A 41 12.36 -14.42 -0.42
N TRP A 42 12.64 -13.35 0.33
CA TRP A 42 11.69 -12.80 1.29
C TRP A 42 10.40 -12.35 0.60
N ALA A 43 10.50 -11.58 -0.49
CA ALA A 43 9.32 -11.09 -1.21
C ALA A 43 8.42 -12.22 -1.74
N LYS A 44 9.01 -13.32 -2.26
CA LYS A 44 8.26 -14.51 -2.70
C LYS A 44 7.54 -15.20 -1.54
N LYS A 45 8.19 -15.31 -0.38
CA LYS A 45 7.58 -15.88 0.83
C LYS A 45 6.43 -15.02 1.35
N ALA A 46 6.63 -13.71 1.41
CA ALA A 46 5.60 -12.74 1.80
C ALA A 46 4.39 -12.83 0.86
N GLN A 47 4.62 -12.83 -0.46
CA GLN A 47 3.57 -13.01 -1.47
C GLN A 47 2.75 -14.30 -1.25
N ALA A 48 3.42 -15.42 -1.00
CA ALA A 48 2.74 -16.70 -0.71
C ALA A 48 1.95 -16.65 0.60
N ARG A 49 2.48 -15.99 1.63
CA ARG A 49 1.80 -15.84 2.93
C ARG A 49 0.56 -14.94 2.84
N CYS A 50 0.64 -13.86 2.10
CA CYS A 50 -0.50 -12.96 1.87
C CYS A 50 -1.59 -13.61 1.02
N LEU A 51 -1.23 -14.53 0.11
CA LEU A 51 -2.21 -15.37 -0.61
C LEU A 51 -3.06 -16.18 0.38
N VAL A 52 -2.41 -16.83 1.36
CA VAL A 52 -3.14 -17.59 2.41
C VAL A 52 -4.10 -16.66 3.16
N ALA A 53 -3.64 -15.48 3.59
CA ALA A 53 -4.51 -14.51 4.27
C ALA A 53 -5.69 -14.06 3.41
N ARG A 54 -5.48 -13.90 2.09
CA ARG A 54 -6.56 -13.56 1.15
C ARG A 54 -7.59 -14.68 1.05
N GLU A 55 -7.15 -15.93 0.91
CA GLU A 55 -8.09 -17.06 0.86
C GLU A 55 -8.87 -17.23 2.17
N GLU A 56 -8.24 -17.00 3.32
CA GLU A 56 -8.93 -16.93 4.61
C GLU A 56 -10.04 -15.85 4.60
N ARG A 57 -9.76 -14.65 4.08
CA ARG A 57 -10.77 -13.59 3.95
C ARG A 57 -11.88 -13.94 2.97
N ASN A 58 -11.56 -14.59 1.85
CA ASN A 58 -12.56 -15.00 0.87
C ASN A 58 -13.63 -15.91 1.52
N LEU A 59 -13.21 -16.80 2.42
CA LEU A 59 -14.11 -17.69 3.16
C LEU A 59 -15.03 -16.97 4.15
N LEU A 60 -14.72 -15.73 4.53
CA LEU A 60 -15.54 -14.91 5.43
C LEU A 60 -16.61 -14.09 4.69
N SER A 61 -16.62 -14.12 3.35
CA SER A 61 -17.52 -13.27 2.56
C SER A 61 -18.98 -13.65 2.79
N ASP A 62 -19.78 -12.66 3.18
CA ASP A 62 -21.23 -12.79 3.35
C ASP A 62 -21.98 -12.21 2.16
N TYR A 63 -22.60 -13.09 1.38
CA TYR A 63 -23.32 -12.76 0.14
C TYR A 63 -24.85 -12.69 0.32
N ARG A 64 -25.36 -12.63 1.56
CA ARG A 64 -26.79 -12.50 1.81
C ARG A 64 -27.35 -11.18 1.23
N VAL A 65 -28.61 -11.21 0.82
CA VAL A 65 -29.31 -10.03 0.26
C VAL A 65 -29.65 -9.04 1.38
N VAL A 66 -29.47 -7.74 1.12
CA VAL A 66 -29.60 -6.64 2.11
C VAL A 66 -30.97 -6.59 2.80
N ASP A 67 -32.04 -7.08 2.18
CA ASP A 67 -33.39 -7.10 2.80
C ASP A 67 -33.57 -8.18 3.89
N THR A 68 -32.64 -9.13 3.99
CA THR A 68 -32.65 -10.22 4.98
C THR A 68 -31.83 -9.91 6.24
N LEU A 69 -31.27 -8.70 6.31
CA LEU A 69 -30.44 -8.25 7.42
C LEU A 69 -31.30 -8.08 8.68
N GLY A 70 -31.22 -9.04 9.60
CA GLY A 70 -31.92 -9.02 10.88
C GLY A 70 -31.45 -7.89 11.81
N LEU A 71 -32.07 -7.76 12.99
CA LEU A 71 -31.76 -6.73 14.00
C LEU A 71 -30.25 -6.66 14.39
N ASN A 72 -29.49 -7.74 14.16
CA ASN A 72 -28.08 -7.85 14.49
C ASN A 72 -27.12 -7.69 13.28
N ALA A 73 -27.61 -7.29 12.11
CA ALA A 73 -26.83 -7.26 10.89
C ALA A 73 -25.53 -6.43 10.97
N LEU A 74 -25.56 -5.28 11.67
CA LEU A 74 -24.35 -4.46 11.86
C LEU A 74 -23.31 -5.16 12.76
N ASN A 75 -23.76 -5.89 13.78
CA ASN A 75 -22.88 -6.68 14.64
C ASN A 75 -22.28 -7.87 13.88
N GLU A 76 -23.08 -8.54 13.04
CA GLU A 76 -22.60 -9.63 12.17
C GLU A 76 -21.53 -9.12 11.20
N ARG A 77 -21.78 -7.99 10.53
CA ARG A 77 -20.81 -7.32 9.65
C ARG A 77 -19.55 -6.93 10.40
N ALA A 78 -19.66 -6.34 11.59
CA ALA A 78 -18.50 -5.98 12.42
C ALA A 78 -17.64 -7.20 12.76
N ASN A 79 -18.25 -8.34 13.09
CA ASN A 79 -17.53 -9.58 13.40
C ASN A 79 -16.79 -10.15 12.17
N ILE A 80 -17.40 -10.08 10.99
CA ILE A 80 -16.74 -10.47 9.73
C ILE A 80 -15.52 -9.57 9.47
N ILE A 81 -15.67 -8.26 9.67
CA ILE A 81 -14.58 -7.29 9.47
C ILE A 81 -13.44 -7.57 10.44
N ASP A 82 -13.73 -7.87 11.70
CA ASP A 82 -12.70 -8.23 12.68
C ASP A 82 -11.98 -9.50 12.29
N ALA A 83 -12.71 -10.58 11.96
CA ALA A 83 -12.10 -11.83 11.53
C ALA A 83 -11.24 -11.63 10.26
N ALA A 84 -11.68 -10.80 9.33
CA ALA A 84 -10.90 -10.45 8.14
C ALA A 84 -9.65 -9.62 8.49
N THR A 85 -9.75 -8.71 9.46
CA THR A 85 -8.64 -7.89 9.95
C THR A 85 -7.60 -8.72 10.71
N ASP A 86 -8.03 -9.75 11.46
CA ASP A 86 -7.12 -10.70 12.12
C ASP A 86 -6.19 -11.40 11.12
N THR A 87 -6.67 -11.66 9.88
CA THR A 87 -5.82 -12.26 8.83
C THR A 87 -4.64 -11.37 8.45
N ILE A 88 -4.83 -10.05 8.53
CA ILE A 88 -3.84 -9.02 8.21
C ILE A 88 -2.83 -8.93 9.35
N GLU A 89 -3.34 -8.78 10.57
CA GLU A 89 -2.55 -8.68 11.80
C GLU A 89 -1.60 -9.88 11.98
N ARG A 90 -2.05 -11.10 11.63
CA ARG A 90 -1.19 -12.29 11.65
C ARG A 90 0.01 -12.17 10.72
N PHE A 91 -0.18 -11.83 9.44
CA PHE A 91 0.98 -11.74 8.54
C PHE A 91 1.88 -10.54 8.91
N VAL A 92 1.32 -9.44 9.42
CA VAL A 92 2.12 -8.30 9.91
C VAL A 92 3.02 -8.74 11.05
N THR A 93 2.46 -9.47 12.03
CA THR A 93 3.22 -10.03 13.16
C THR A 93 4.31 -10.99 12.69
N GLU A 94 4.00 -11.87 11.74
CA GLU A 94 4.98 -12.81 11.17
C GLU A 94 6.11 -12.09 10.43
N PHE A 95 5.79 -11.04 9.67
CA PHE A 95 6.79 -10.26 8.91
C PHE A 95 7.69 -9.43 9.83
N ARG A 96 7.16 -8.86 10.92
CA ARG A 96 7.97 -8.19 11.96
C ARG A 96 8.99 -9.14 12.59
N ALA A 97 8.66 -10.42 12.74
CA ALA A 97 9.55 -11.40 13.33
C ALA A 97 10.73 -11.79 12.42
N ALA A 98 10.61 -11.55 11.11
CA ALA A 98 11.63 -11.88 10.13
C ALA A 98 11.57 -10.90 8.95
N LEU A 99 12.34 -9.81 9.02
CA LEU A 99 12.49 -8.82 7.96
C LEU A 99 13.39 -9.34 6.80
N PRO A 100 13.39 -8.66 5.63
CA PRO A 100 14.38 -8.90 4.58
C PRO A 100 15.82 -8.82 5.10
N ASN A 101 16.73 -9.58 4.49
CA ASN A 101 18.14 -9.60 4.91
C ASN A 101 18.97 -8.46 4.32
N ASP A 102 18.46 -7.76 3.29
CA ASP A 102 19.14 -6.58 2.74
C ASP A 102 18.79 -5.33 3.55
N PRO A 103 19.75 -4.42 3.85
CA PRO A 103 19.51 -3.29 4.74
C PRO A 103 18.37 -2.36 4.30
N LYS A 104 18.27 -2.11 2.98
CA LYS A 104 17.21 -1.28 2.41
C LYS A 104 15.85 -1.96 2.56
N GLY A 105 15.77 -3.25 2.26
CA GLY A 105 14.57 -4.05 2.44
C GLY A 105 14.10 -4.10 3.89
N ALA A 106 15.02 -4.28 4.84
CA ALA A 106 14.70 -4.27 6.26
C ALA A 106 14.05 -2.93 6.67
N GLU A 107 14.65 -1.80 6.32
CA GLU A 107 14.12 -0.46 6.61
C GLU A 107 12.76 -0.22 5.94
N LEU A 108 12.66 -0.50 4.64
CA LEU A 108 11.44 -0.20 3.89
C LEU A 108 10.27 -1.11 4.27
N VAL A 109 10.52 -2.39 4.53
CA VAL A 109 9.48 -3.31 5.00
C VAL A 109 9.01 -2.92 6.40
N ASP A 110 9.91 -2.49 7.29
CA ASP A 110 9.53 -2.03 8.62
C ASP A 110 8.56 -0.83 8.56
N LEU A 111 8.88 0.19 7.74
CA LEU A 111 7.99 1.34 7.50
C LEU A 111 6.66 0.94 6.85
N TRP A 112 6.68 -0.02 5.93
CA TRP A 112 5.47 -0.52 5.29
C TRP A 112 4.58 -1.32 6.25
N LEU A 113 5.17 -1.97 7.26
CA LEU A 113 4.43 -2.64 8.32
C LEU A 113 3.84 -1.62 9.31
N ASP A 114 4.49 -0.48 9.56
CA ASP A 114 3.91 0.63 10.34
C ASP A 114 2.62 1.15 9.67
N ASP A 115 2.64 1.31 8.35
CA ASP A 115 1.45 1.69 7.57
C ASP A 115 0.33 0.65 7.73
N TYR A 116 0.67 -0.64 7.74
CA TYR A 116 -0.32 -1.70 7.97
C TYR A 116 -0.95 -1.65 9.35
N GLU A 117 -0.20 -1.30 10.39
CA GLU A 117 -0.73 -1.16 11.74
C GLU A 117 -1.75 -0.02 11.85
N ILE A 118 -1.51 1.10 11.16
CA ILE A 118 -2.49 2.19 11.03
C ILE A 118 -3.74 1.70 10.30
N TYR A 119 -3.57 1.02 9.16
CA TYR A 119 -4.70 0.48 8.38
C TYR A 119 -5.52 -0.55 9.18
N ILE A 120 -4.87 -1.40 9.99
CA ILE A 120 -5.53 -2.31 10.92
C ILE A 120 -6.36 -1.51 11.93
N ALA A 121 -5.80 -0.47 12.54
CA ALA A 121 -6.50 0.36 13.50
C ALA A 121 -7.76 1.02 12.90
N ASP A 122 -7.68 1.53 11.67
CA ASP A 122 -8.82 2.09 10.95
C ASP A 122 -9.93 1.06 10.75
N ARG A 123 -9.58 -0.18 10.37
CA ARG A 123 -10.55 -1.28 10.21
C ARG A 123 -11.22 -1.67 11.54
N ARG A 124 -10.47 -1.70 12.63
CA ARG A 124 -11.02 -1.97 13.98
C ARG A 124 -11.97 -0.86 14.42
N LEU A 125 -11.60 0.39 14.19
CA LEU A 125 -12.47 1.54 14.46
C LEU A 125 -13.78 1.43 13.68
N PHE A 126 -13.69 1.05 12.40
CA PHE A 126 -14.86 0.84 11.56
C PHE A 126 -15.78 -0.27 12.09
N ALA A 127 -15.23 -1.42 12.48
CA ALA A 127 -16.00 -2.51 13.09
C ALA A 127 -16.70 -2.04 14.39
N ASN A 128 -16.02 -1.26 15.23
CA ASN A 128 -16.59 -0.71 16.46
C ASN A 128 -17.73 0.29 16.18
N ASN A 129 -17.60 1.13 15.14
CA ASN A 129 -18.66 2.03 14.72
C ASN A 129 -19.93 1.28 14.33
N LEU A 130 -19.80 0.18 13.58
CA LEU A 130 -20.94 -0.67 13.20
C LEU A 130 -21.64 -1.26 14.44
N ARG A 131 -20.89 -1.74 15.43
CA ARG A 131 -21.46 -2.22 16.72
C ARG A 131 -22.24 -1.15 17.47
N ASN A 132 -21.83 0.11 17.32
CA ASN A 132 -22.49 1.28 17.91
C ASN A 132 -23.63 1.84 17.03
N GLY A 133 -24.02 1.15 15.95
CA GLY A 133 -25.09 1.59 15.05
C GLY A 133 -24.68 2.67 14.05
N VAL A 134 -23.40 3.03 13.99
CA VAL A 134 -22.86 4.02 13.05
C VAL A 134 -22.47 3.31 11.75
N ASN A 135 -23.34 3.40 10.74
CA ASN A 135 -23.14 2.78 9.42
C ASN A 135 -22.76 3.84 8.36
N LEU A 136 -21.59 4.44 8.53
CA LEU A 136 -20.97 5.32 7.52
C LEU A 136 -20.09 4.49 6.57
N PRO A 137 -19.70 5.03 5.41
CA PRO A 137 -18.67 4.39 4.59
C PRO A 137 -17.35 4.21 5.36
N PHE A 138 -16.58 3.19 5.00
CA PHE A 138 -15.24 3.01 5.55
C PHE A 138 -14.37 4.22 5.19
N ALA A 139 -13.71 4.79 6.19
CA ALA A 139 -12.75 5.86 6.03
C ALA A 139 -11.41 5.39 6.59
N GLU A 140 -10.38 5.50 5.76
CA GLU A 140 -9.00 5.22 6.16
C GLU A 140 -8.21 6.51 6.35
N THR A 141 -7.13 6.41 7.10
CA THR A 141 -6.15 7.47 7.28
C THR A 141 -5.61 7.91 5.91
N ALA A 142 -5.49 9.21 5.71
CA ALA A 142 -4.89 9.79 4.51
C ALA A 142 -3.49 10.32 4.82
N ILE A 143 -2.50 9.94 4.01
CA ILE A 143 -1.13 10.45 4.08
C ILE A 143 -0.88 11.26 2.82
N GLU A 144 -0.47 12.53 2.99
CA GLU A 144 -0.23 13.47 1.87
C GLU A 144 -1.42 13.64 0.92
N GLY A 145 -2.63 13.47 1.45
CA GLY A 145 -3.88 13.58 0.67
C GLY A 145 -4.24 12.34 -0.14
N LEU A 146 -3.46 11.25 -0.03
CA LEU A 146 -3.78 9.95 -0.62
C LEU A 146 -4.25 8.95 0.45
N PRO A 147 -5.17 8.03 0.12
CA PRO A 147 -5.57 6.98 1.05
C PRO A 147 -4.37 6.08 1.40
N LEU A 148 -4.24 5.71 2.68
CA LEU A 148 -3.13 4.88 3.14
C LEU A 148 -3.03 3.55 2.38
N SER A 149 -4.16 2.95 2.03
CA SER A 149 -4.19 1.73 1.22
C SER A 149 -3.46 1.86 -0.12
N GLU A 150 -3.44 3.05 -0.74
CA GLU A 150 -2.73 3.31 -2.00
C GLU A 150 -1.21 3.25 -1.80
N LYS A 151 -0.70 3.83 -0.71
CA LYS A 151 0.72 3.76 -0.33
C LYS A 151 1.15 2.30 -0.11
N ILE A 152 0.38 1.56 0.69
CA ILE A 152 0.63 0.14 0.97
C ILE A 152 0.60 -0.69 -0.32
N ALA A 153 -0.41 -0.45 -1.18
CA ALA A 153 -0.57 -1.17 -2.43
C ALA A 153 0.54 -0.91 -3.45
N THR A 154 1.05 0.33 -3.50
CA THR A 154 2.16 0.73 -4.37
C THR A 154 3.45 0.02 -3.97
N PHE A 155 3.78 0.01 -2.67
CA PHE A 155 4.94 -0.73 -2.17
C PHE A 155 4.87 -2.22 -2.50
N ALA A 156 3.70 -2.84 -2.28
CA ALA A 156 3.48 -4.25 -2.59
C ALA A 156 3.62 -4.53 -4.10
N ALA A 157 3.10 -3.65 -4.97
CA ALA A 157 3.20 -3.77 -6.41
C ALA A 157 4.66 -3.69 -6.90
N ASP A 158 5.40 -2.68 -6.44
CA ASP A 158 6.80 -2.47 -6.81
C ASP A 158 7.69 -3.68 -6.46
N ASN A 159 7.32 -4.40 -5.39
CA ASN A 159 8.06 -5.54 -4.88
C ASN A 159 7.52 -6.91 -5.33
N GLU A 160 6.58 -6.95 -6.30
CA GLU A 160 5.93 -8.16 -6.83
C GLU A 160 5.18 -8.97 -5.77
N MET A 161 4.66 -8.28 -4.76
CA MET A 161 3.88 -8.85 -3.65
C MET A 161 2.39 -8.52 -3.81
N SER A 162 1.82 -8.74 -5.01
CA SER A 162 0.45 -8.34 -5.35
C SER A 162 -0.65 -8.86 -4.42
N PHE A 163 -0.46 -9.99 -3.72
CA PHE A 163 -1.43 -10.49 -2.74
C PHE A 163 -1.31 -9.80 -1.38
N CYS A 164 -0.19 -9.13 -1.11
CA CYS A 164 0.01 -8.27 0.04
C CYS A 164 -0.50 -6.84 -0.20
N LYS A 165 -1.38 -6.62 -1.17
CA LYS A 165 -2.13 -5.37 -1.24
C LYS A 165 -3.25 -5.37 -0.19
N PRO A 166 -3.63 -4.20 0.36
CA PRO A 166 -4.81 -4.09 1.22
C PRO A 166 -6.05 -4.68 0.54
N PRO A 167 -6.93 -5.37 1.28
CA PRO A 167 -8.19 -5.83 0.73
C PRO A 167 -9.13 -4.66 0.42
N ILE A 168 -9.90 -4.82 -0.66
CA ILE A 168 -10.95 -3.89 -1.10
C ILE A 168 -12.34 -4.34 -0.59
N ASP A 169 -12.36 -5.12 0.49
CA ASP A 169 -13.55 -5.75 1.07
C ASP A 169 -14.50 -4.76 1.77
N LEU A 170 -14.01 -3.55 2.06
CA LEU A 170 -14.77 -2.48 2.72
C LEU A 170 -15.06 -1.27 1.83
N SER A 171 -14.48 -1.21 0.64
CA SER A 171 -14.72 -0.15 -0.34
C SER A 171 -16.00 -0.46 -1.13
N VAL A 172 -17.12 0.11 -0.69
CA VAL A 172 -18.43 0.08 -1.35
C VAL A 172 -19.02 1.48 -1.43
#